data_AF-A0A328S8Z4-F1
#
_entry.id   AF-A0A328S8Z4-F1
#
_cell.length_a   1.000
_cell.length_b   1.000
_cell.length_c   1.000
_cell.angle_alpha   90.00
_cell.angle_beta   90.00
_cell.angle_gamma   90.00
#
_symmetry.space_group_name_H-M   'P 1'
#
loop_
_entity.id
_entity.type
_entity.pdbx_description
1 polymer ?
#
loop_
_entity_poly.entity_id
_entity_poly.type
_entity_poly.pdbx_seq_one_letter_code
_entity_poly.pdbx_strand_id
1 'polypeptide(L)'
;IVTVNDVNYRTKTDADGNYALNYTVRKVGTNNVTVSFAGNSVYNNVSTSGTFTVDKKDTLITLDDIASAEYSDRIIISGTFTRS
;
A
#
# COMPACT_ATOMS: atom_id res chain seq x y z
N ILE A 1 16.68 -10.75 5.78
CA ILE A 1 15.26 -10.49 6.08
C ILE A 1 14.95 -9.09 5.57
N VAL A 2 13.82 -8.92 4.90
CA VAL A 2 13.28 -7.60 4.55
C VAL A 2 12.08 -7.38 5.47
N THR A 3 12.10 -6.33 6.28
CA THR A 3 11.03 -5.96 7.20
C THR A 3 10.32 -4.74 6.63
N VAL A 4 9.00 -4.83 6.42
CA VAL A 4 8.17 -3.71 5.96
C VAL A 4 7.11 -3.43 7.03
N ASN A 5 7.12 -2.24 7.63
CA ASN A 5 6.24 -1.86 8.75
C ASN A 5 6.12 -2.96 9.82
N ASP A 6 7.26 -3.39 10.36
CA ASP A 6 7.37 -4.42 11.41
C ASP A 6 6.96 -5.85 10.99
N VAL A 7 6.61 -6.06 9.71
CA VAL A 7 6.32 -7.39 9.15
C VAL A 7 7.54 -7.94 8.42
N ASN A 8 7.98 -9.14 8.82
CA ASN A 8 9.16 -9.78 8.26
C ASN A 8 8.85 -10.63 7.02
N TYR A 9 9.66 -10.43 5.97
CA TYR A 9 9.66 -11.19 4.73
C TYR A 9 11.03 -11.85 4.54
N ARG A 10 11.05 -13.17 4.34
CA ARG A 10 12.27 -13.91 4.04
C ARG A 10 12.52 -13.86 2.53
N THR A 11 13.70 -13.38 2.17
CA THR A 11 14.22 -13.38 0.80
C THR A 11 15.53 -14.16 0.77
N LYS A 12 15.91 -14.62 -0.41
CA LYS A 12 17.21 -15.24 -0.69
C LYS A 12 17.89 -14.42 -1.78
N THR A 13 19.21 -14.28 -1.69
CA THR A 13 19.99 -13.69 -2.77
C THR A 13 20.12 -14.66 -3.93
N ASP A 14 20.22 -14.13 -5.14
CA ASP A 14 20.65 -14.90 -6.32
C ASP A 14 22.17 -15.15 -6.30
N ALA A 15 22.70 -15.71 -7.39
CA ALA A 15 24.12 -16.02 -7.53
C ALA A 15 25.02 -14.77 -7.59
N ASP A 16 24.46 -13.63 -7.98
CA ASP A 16 25.17 -12.34 -8.09
C ASP A 16 25.03 -11.50 -6.81
N GLY A 17 24.29 -11.99 -5.81
CA GLY A 17 24.10 -11.33 -4.53
C GLY A 17 22.88 -10.40 -4.47
N ASN A 18 22.05 -10.34 -5.52
CA ASN A 18 20.85 -9.50 -5.52
C ASN A 18 19.70 -10.17 -4.76
N TYR A 19 18.89 -9.38 -4.06
CA TYR A 19 17.63 -9.84 -3.46
C TYR A 19 16.47 -9.01 -3.98
N ALA A 20 15.29 -9.63 -4.09
CA ALA A 20 14.06 -8.96 -4.50
C ALA A 20 12.88 -9.40 -3.61
N LEU A 21 11.93 -8.48 -3.42
CA LEU A 21 10.66 -8.74 -2.74
C LEU A 21 9.53 -8.09 -3.54
N ASN A 22 8.61 -8.90 -4.04
CA ASN A 22 7.35 -8.41 -4.59
C ASN A 22 6.38 -8.13 -3.43
N TYR A 23 6.22 -6.86 -3.07
CA TYR A 23 5.42 -6.42 -1.93
C TYR A 23 4.18 -5.64 -2.38
N THR A 24 3.01 -6.06 -1.89
CA THR A 24 1.76 -5.30 -2.04
C THR A 24 1.61 -4.36 -0.86
N VAL A 25 1.59 -3.06 -1.14
CA VAL A 25 1.38 -1.99 -0.14
C VAL A 25 0.01 -2.07 0.53
N ARG A 26 -0.01 -1.88 1.86
CA ARG A 26 -1.21 -1.98 2.71
C ARG A 26 -1.46 -0.76 3.58
N LYS A 27 -0.54 0.21 3.60
CA LYS A 27 -0.57 1.38 4.49
C LYS A 27 -0.31 2.65 3.68
N VAL A 28 -1.23 3.61 3.79
CA VAL A 28 -1.09 4.98 3.29
C VAL A 28 -0.13 5.77 4.18
N GLY A 29 0.57 6.73 3.60
CA GLY A 29 1.58 7.54 4.24
C GLY A 29 2.94 6.86 4.23
N THR A 30 3.78 7.23 5.20
CA THR A 30 5.15 6.72 5.30
C THR A 30 5.18 5.25 5.70
N ASN A 31 5.85 4.45 4.87
CA ASN A 31 6.15 3.04 5.09
C ASN A 31 7.65 2.89 5.37
N ASN A 32 7.98 2.17 6.43
CA ASN A 32 9.38 1.92 6.82
C ASN A 32 9.83 0.56 6.29
N VAL A 33 11.04 0.51 5.74
CA VAL A 33 11.70 -0.71 5.27
C VAL A 33 13.03 -0.86 5.97
N THR A 34 13.28 -2.03 6.54
CA THR A 34 14.58 -2.42 7.08
C THR A 34 15.03 -3.70 6.41
N VAL A 35 16.26 -3.75 5.92
CA VAL A 35 16.86 -4.97 5.39
C VAL A 35 17.99 -5.36 6.31
N SER A 36 17.97 -6.60 6.77
CA SER A 36 18.97 -7.12 7.71
C SER A 36 19.49 -8.49 7.30
N PHE A 37 20.80 -8.66 7.50
CA PHE A 37 21.47 -9.94 7.50
C PHE A 37 22.04 -10.16 8.89
N ALA A 38 21.65 -11.26 9.54
CA ALA A 38 22.03 -11.52 10.94
C ALA A 38 23.50 -11.95 11.11
N GLY A 39 24.25 -12.08 10.01
CA GLY A 39 25.57 -12.69 10.03
C GLY A 39 25.49 -14.22 10.08
N ASN A 40 26.65 -14.84 10.10
CA ASN A 40 26.84 -16.26 10.39
C ASN A 40 28.24 -16.48 10.99
N SER A 41 28.74 -17.71 10.99
CA SER A 41 30.07 -18.04 11.51
C SER A 41 31.24 -17.42 10.74
N VAL A 42 30.99 -16.90 9.54
CA VAL A 42 32.01 -16.39 8.61
C VAL A 42 31.84 -14.89 8.34
N TYR A 43 30.60 -14.39 8.28
CA TYR A 43 30.28 -13.02 7.91
C TYR A 43 29.58 -12.26 9.05
N ASN A 44 29.95 -10.99 9.21
CA ASN A 44 29.32 -10.10 10.17
C ASN A 44 27.86 -9.82 9.83
N ASN A 45 27.09 -9.45 10.86
CA ASN A 45 25.75 -8.91 10.65
C ASN A 45 25.81 -7.50 10.03
N VAL A 46 24.75 -7.12 9.32
CA VAL A 46 24.58 -5.79 8.76
C VAL A 46 23.09 -5.48 8.59
N SER A 47 22.72 -4.21 8.75
CA SER A 47 21.37 -3.74 8.47
C SER A 47 21.38 -2.35 7.85
N THR A 48 20.38 -2.07 7.01
CA THR A 48 20.11 -0.75 6.45
C THR A 48 18.61 -0.49 6.42
N SER A 49 18.21 0.77 6.35
CA SER A 49 16.80 1.17 6.35
C SER A 49 16.53 2.27 5.33
N GLY A 50 15.29 2.31 4.85
CA GLY A 50 14.76 3.36 4.02
C GLY A 50 13.26 3.50 4.21
N THR A 51 12.67 4.50 3.57
CA THR A 51 11.23 4.74 3.61
C THR A 51 10.69 4.99 2.21
N PHE A 52 9.40 4.78 2.04
CA PHE A 52 8.65 5.23 0.88
C PHE A 52 7.27 5.73 1.31
N THR A 53 6.68 6.63 0.54
CA THR A 53 5.35 7.20 0.83
C THR A 53 4.32 6.60 -0.12
N VAL A 54 3.14 6.28 0.42
CA VAL A 54 1.99 5.82 -0.36
C VAL A 54 0.89 6.85 -0.24
N ASP A 55 0.49 7.43 -1.35
CA ASP A 55 -0.59 8.40 -1.37
C ASP A 55 -1.97 7.73 -1.28
N LYS A 56 -2.97 8.53 -0.89
CA LYS A 56 -4.36 8.09 -0.97
C LYS A 56 -4.76 8.01 -2.45
N LYS A 57 -5.63 7.06 -2.79
CA LYS A 57 -6.31 7.06 -4.09
C LYS A 57 -7.31 8.21 -4.15
N ASP A 58 -7.40 8.88 -5.30
CA ASP A 58 -8.46 9.84 -5.51
C ASP A 58 -9.80 9.13 -5.63
N THR A 59 -10.85 9.86 -5.27
CA THR A 59 -12.22 9.37 -5.33
C THR A 59 -13.09 10.39 -6.02
N LEU A 60 -14.05 9.91 -6.79
CA LEU A 60 -15.04 10.74 -7.47
C LEU A 60 -16.43 10.26 -7.10
N ILE A 61 -17.29 11.21 -6.72
CA ILE A 61 -18.72 10.99 -6.58
C ILE A 61 -19.41 11.75 -7.71
N THR A 62 -20.29 11.07 -8.43
CA THR A 62 -21.23 11.71 -9.36
C THR A 62 -22.63 11.64 -8.77
N LEU A 63 -23.41 12.70 -8.98
CA LEU A 63 -24.84 12.71 -8.71
C LEU A 63 -25.56 12.56 -10.05
N ASP A 64 -26.51 11.64 -10.12
CA ASP A 64 -27.36 11.50 -11.30
C ASP A 64 -28.44 12.60 -11.29
N ASP A 65 -29.02 12.89 -12.45
CA ASP A 65 -30.07 13.90 -12.57
C ASP A 65 -31.27 13.56 -11.67
N ILE A 66 -31.64 14.52 -10.82
CA ILE A 66 -32.79 14.38 -9.93
C ILE A 66 -34.00 15.05 -10.60
N ALA A 67 -35.07 14.28 -10.80
CA ALA A 67 -36.32 14.80 -11.32
C ALA A 67 -37.00 15.77 -10.33
N SER A 68 -37.68 16.79 -10.85
CA SER A 68 -38.57 17.63 -10.05
C SER A 68 -39.70 16.80 -9.42
N ALA A 69 -40.11 17.15 -8.21
CA ALA A 69 -41.16 16.43 -7.48
C ALA A 69 -42.06 17.41 -6.71
N GLU A 70 -43.29 16.99 -6.44
CA GLU A 70 -44.26 17.72 -5.64
C GLU A 70 -44.28 17.21 -4.18
N TYR A 71 -45.04 17.91 -3.31
CA TYR A 71 -45.14 17.52 -1.91
C TYR A 71 -45.68 16.10 -1.76
N SER A 72 -45.01 15.29 -0.94
CA SER A 72 -45.30 13.88 -0.70
C SER A 72 -44.94 12.91 -1.83
N ASP A 73 -44.28 13.37 -2.90
CA ASP A 73 -43.72 12.46 -3.91
C ASP A 73 -42.57 11.64 -3.36
N ARG A 74 -42.46 10.40 -3.85
CA ARG A 74 -41.31 9.53 -3.61
C ARG A 74 -40.38 9.61 -4.80
N ILE A 75 -39.18 10.17 -4.59
CA ILE A 75 -38.12 10.22 -5.61
C ILE A 75 -36.98 9.27 -5.31
N ILE A 76 -36.14 9.04 -6.32
CA ILE A 76 -34.87 8.32 -6.20
C ILE A 76 -33.75 9.35 -6.35
N ILE A 77 -32.80 9.31 -5.42
CA ILE A 77 -31.54 10.04 -5.52
C ILE A 77 -30.46 8.98 -5.66
N SER A 78 -29.77 8.98 -6.80
CA SER A 78 -28.72 8.02 -7.12
C SER A 78 -27.48 8.72 -7.66
N GLY A 79 -26.41 7.95 -7.78
CA GLY A 79 -25.13 8.43 -8.25
C GLY A 79 -24.12 7.29 -8.25
N THR A 80 -22.89 7.59 -8.66
CA THR A 80 -21.79 6.62 -8.66
C THR A 80 -20.66 7.06 -7.74
N PHE A 81 -20.02 6.10 -7.10
CA PHE A 81 -18.77 6.29 -6.35
C PHE A 81 -17.67 5.50 -7.05
N THR A 82 -16.63 6.18 -7.51
CA THR A 82 -15.48 5.56 -8.15
C THR A 82 -14.19 5.91 -7.42
N ARG A 83 -13.20 5.03 -7.56
CA ARG A 83 -11.83 5.23 -7.08
C ARG A 83 -10.95 5.26 -8.33
N SER A 84 -10.00 6.20 -8.40
CA SER A 84 -8.98 6.20 -9.46
C SER A 84 -7.93 5.11 -9.24
#